data_AF-A0A2D5RWN5-F1
#
_entry.id   AF-A0A2D5RWN5-F1
#
_cell.length_a   1.000
_cell.length_b   1.000
_cell.length_c   1.000
_cell.angle_alpha   90.00
_cell.angle_beta   90.00
_cell.angle_gamma   90.00
#
_symmetry.space_group_name_H-M   'P 1'
#
loop_
_entity.id
_entity.type
_entity.pdbx_description
1 polymer ?
#
loop_
_entity_poly.entity_id
_entity_poly.type
_entity_poly.pdbx_seq_one_letter_code
_entity_poly.pdbx_strand_id
1 'polypeptide(L)'
;MDFENLYQLQVKGFSFEEAKQLDSRGIKHNDAQALSDFCEEQEAEAERLNDLESRGFFHGTDNPYLIEQIERREAEDDRMQMFMNEY
;
A
#
# COMPACT_ATOMS: atom_id res chain seq x y z
N MET A 1 0.46 -6.53 -22.09
CA MET A 1 1.79 -6.23 -21.54
C MET A 1 2.57 -5.48 -22.57
N ASP A 2 2.92 -4.25 -22.24
CA ASP A 2 3.72 -3.36 -23.08
C ASP A 2 5.19 -3.49 -22.67
N PHE A 3 5.97 -4.26 -23.44
CA PHE A 3 7.37 -4.55 -23.13
C PHE A 3 8.25 -3.31 -23.15
N GLU A 4 7.91 -2.32 -23.99
CA GLU A 4 8.63 -1.05 -24.04
C GLU A 4 8.39 -0.25 -22.77
N ASN A 5 7.14 -0.19 -22.30
CA ASN A 5 6.80 0.45 -21.03
C ASN A 5 7.53 -0.20 -19.84
N LEU A 6 7.52 -1.53 -19.76
CA LEU A 6 8.22 -2.26 -18.69
C LEU A 6 9.71 -1.97 -18.69
N TYR A 7 10.36 -2.02 -19.85
CA TYR A 7 11.80 -1.76 -19.96
C TYR A 7 12.14 -0.32 -19.52
N GLN A 8 11.35 0.67 -19.96
CA GLN A 8 11.57 2.06 -19.59
C GLN A 8 11.36 2.30 -18.09
N LEU A 9 10.38 1.66 -17.46
CA LEU A 9 10.19 1.70 -16.01
C LEU A 9 11.38 1.07 -15.26
N GLN A 10 11.91 -0.05 -15.76
CA GLN A 10 13.10 -0.67 -15.17
C GLN A 10 14.34 0.21 -15.29
N VAL A 11 14.53 0.91 -16.42
CA VAL A 11 15.62 1.89 -16.60
C VAL A 11 15.48 3.06 -15.61
N LYS A 12 14.25 3.43 -15.25
CA LYS A 12 13.97 4.46 -14.23
C LYS A 12 14.20 4.00 -12.79
N GLY A 13 14.52 2.73 -12.58
CA GLY A 13 14.89 2.18 -11.26
C GLY A 13 13.82 1.30 -10.61
N PHE A 14 12.66 1.11 -11.24
CA PHE A 14 11.65 0.17 -10.73
C PHE A 14 12.09 -1.28 -10.93
N SER A 15 11.84 -2.14 -9.96
CA SER A 15 12.00 -3.58 -10.10
C SER A 15 11.05 -4.15 -11.17
N PHE A 16 11.32 -5.38 -11.63
CA PHE A 16 10.44 -6.02 -12.61
C PHE A 16 9.00 -6.20 -12.10
N GLU A 17 8.84 -6.47 -10.81
CA GLU A 17 7.52 -6.66 -10.20
C GLU A 17 6.75 -5.34 -10.11
N GLU A 18 7.41 -4.26 -9.68
CA GLU A 18 6.82 -2.92 -9.66
C GLU A 18 6.45 -2.43 -11.06
N ALA A 19 7.36 -2.59 -12.04
CA ALA A 19 7.08 -2.24 -13.43
C ALA A 19 5.87 -3.02 -13.97
N LYS A 20 5.72 -4.30 -13.61
CA LYS A 20 4.58 -5.13 -14.00
C LYS A 20 3.29 -4.66 -13.35
N GLN A 21 3.32 -4.25 -12.09
CA GLN A 21 2.15 -3.68 -11.42
C GLN A 21 1.73 -2.35 -12.07
N LEU A 22 2.69 -1.47 -12.35
CA LEU A 22 2.45 -0.21 -13.06
C LEU A 22 1.83 -0.45 -14.45
N ASP A 23 2.35 -1.40 -15.24
CA ASP A 23 1.78 -1.76 -16.54
C ASP A 23 0.35 -2.33 -16.41
N SER A 24 0.09 -3.15 -15.38
CA SER A 24 -1.26 -3.67 -15.12
C SER A 24 -2.26 -2.61 -14.70
N ARG A 25 -1.80 -1.54 -14.03
CA ARG A 25 -2.59 -0.36 -13.68
C ARG A 25 -2.75 0.61 -14.86
N GLY A 26 -2.10 0.33 -16.00
CA GLY A 26 -2.11 1.18 -17.19
C GLY A 26 -1.23 2.41 -17.07
N ILE A 27 -0.38 2.48 -16.03
CA ILE A 27 0.53 3.61 -15.79
C ILE A 27 1.70 3.53 -16.77
N LYS A 28 1.95 4.63 -17.47
CA LYS A 28 3.01 4.72 -18.47
C LYS A 28 4.26 5.35 -17.87
N HIS A 29 5.43 4.93 -18.34
CA HIS A 29 6.74 5.44 -17.92
C HIS A 29 6.92 6.96 -18.10
N ASN A 30 6.13 7.58 -18.97
CA ASN A 30 6.14 9.02 -19.24
C ASN A 30 5.14 9.81 -18.40
N ASP A 31 4.25 9.14 -17.66
CA ASP A 31 3.29 9.79 -16.77
C ASP A 31 3.92 10.02 -15.39
N ALA A 32 4.56 11.17 -15.23
CA ALA A 32 5.27 11.50 -14.00
C ALA A 32 4.34 11.63 -12.78
N GLN A 33 3.09 12.05 -12.97
CA GLN A 33 2.15 12.19 -11.87
C GLN A 33 1.74 10.82 -11.35
N ALA A 34 1.31 9.93 -12.26
CA ALA A 34 0.89 8.59 -11.87
C ALA A 34 2.03 7.76 -11.26
N LEU A 35 3.28 8.01 -11.67
CA LEU A 35 4.46 7.40 -11.02
C LEU A 35 4.72 7.97 -9.63
N SER A 36 4.53 9.28 -9.43
CA SER A 36 4.63 9.91 -8.10
C SER A 36 3.58 9.32 -7.16
N ASP A 37 2.31 9.31 -7.60
CA ASP A 37 1.19 8.78 -6.82
C ASP A 37 1.43 7.32 -6.42
N PHE A 38 1.98 6.50 -7.33
CA PHE A 38 2.33 5.10 -7.03
C PHE A 38 3.42 4.98 -5.97
N CYS A 39 4.46 5.83 -6.02
CA CYS A 39 5.51 5.82 -4.99
C CYS A 39 4.94 6.27 -3.63
N GLU A 40 4.09 7.29 -3.62
CA GLU A 40 3.41 7.77 -2.40
C GLU A 40 2.50 6.68 -1.80
N GLU A 41 1.76 5.93 -2.63
CA GLU A 41 0.97 4.78 -2.17
C GLU A 41 1.85 3.68 -1.55
N GLN A 42 3.00 3.38 -2.15
CA GLN A 42 3.93 2.38 -1.62
C GLN A 42 4.53 2.81 -0.28
N GLU A 43 4.92 4.09 -0.16
CA GLU A 43 5.41 4.66 1.10
C GLU A 43 4.33 4.62 2.19
N ALA A 44 3.09 5.01 1.86
CA ALA A 44 1.98 4.97 2.79
C ALA A 44 1.66 3.53 3.25
N GLU A 45 1.72 2.56 2.35
CA GLU A 45 1.53 1.15 2.70
C GLU A 45 2.66 0.62 3.60
N ALA A 46 3.91 1.02 3.34
CA ALA A 46 5.04 0.68 4.18
C ALA A 46 4.93 1.29 5.59
N GLU A 47 4.53 2.56 5.69
CA GLU A 47 4.27 3.23 6.97
C GLU A 47 3.13 2.56 7.74
N ARG A 48 2.04 2.21 7.06
CA ARG A 48 0.91 1.48 7.66
C ARG A 48 1.33 0.14 8.24
N LEU A 49 2.12 -0.64 7.50
CA LEU A 49 2.63 -1.93 7.97
C LEU A 49 3.60 -1.77 9.14
N ASN A 50 4.43 -0.72 9.12
CA ASN A 50 5.34 -0.40 10.22
C ASN A 50 4.58 -0.01 11.49
N ASP A 51 3.52 0.80 11.39
CA ASP A 51 2.67 1.15 12.53
C ASP A 51 2.10 -0.12 13.17
N LEU A 52 1.52 -1.01 12.37
CA LEU A 52 0.97 -2.29 12.84
C LEU A 52 2.05 -3.19 13.45
N GLU A 53 3.25 -3.22 12.89
CA GLU A 53 4.38 -3.96 13.46
C GLU A 53 4.80 -3.38 14.82
N SER A 54 4.92 -2.07 14.90
CA SER A 54 5.33 -1.35 16.12
C SER A 54 4.33 -1.54 17.26
N ARG A 55 3.04 -1.66 16.93
CA ARG A 55 1.94 -1.94 17.87
C ARG A 55 1.85 -3.43 18.23
N GLY A 56 2.62 -4.29 17.57
CA GLY A 56 2.68 -5.72 17.82
C GLY A 56 1.53 -6.52 17.18
N PHE A 57 0.81 -5.91 16.24
CA PHE A 57 -0.29 -6.53 15.50
C PHE A 57 0.17 -7.24 14.21
N PHE A 58 1.33 -6.84 13.71
CA PHE A 58 1.97 -7.42 12.53
C PHE A 58 3.40 -7.88 12.85
N HIS A 59 3.85 -8.98 12.25
CA HIS A 59 5.18 -9.57 12.46
C HIS A 59 5.94 -9.81 11.15
N GLY A 60 5.60 -9.10 10.08
CA GLY A 60 6.28 -9.18 8.78
C GLY A 60 5.81 -10.34 7.88
N THR A 61 5.32 -11.44 8.46
CA THR A 61 4.86 -12.62 7.71
C THR A 61 3.37 -12.91 7.85
N ASP A 62 2.63 -12.02 8.52
CA ASP A 62 1.21 -12.25 8.74
C ASP A 62 0.41 -12.14 7.44
N ASN A 63 -0.65 -12.93 7.37
CA ASN A 63 -1.54 -12.98 6.22
C ASN A 63 -2.24 -11.61 6.05
N PRO A 64 -2.29 -11.04 4.83
CA PRO A 64 -3.01 -9.79 4.55
C PRO A 64 -4.45 -9.77 5.07
N TYR A 65 -5.13 -10.92 5.09
CA TYR A 65 -6.48 -11.02 5.64
C TYR A 65 -6.54 -10.81 7.16
N LEU A 66 -5.49 -11.23 7.89
CA LEU A 66 -5.39 -11.00 9.33
C LEU A 66 -5.17 -9.52 9.63
N ILE A 67 -4.33 -8.86 8.83
CA ILE A 67 -4.08 -7.41 8.91
C ILE A 67 -5.41 -6.65 8.77
N GLU A 68 -6.19 -6.96 7.73
CA GLU A 68 -7.48 -6.30 7.49
C GLU A 68 -8.49 -6.53 8.63
N GLN A 69 -8.48 -7.71 9.25
CA GLN A 69 -9.34 -7.98 10.41
C GLN A 69 -8.95 -7.16 11.65
N ILE A 70 -7.65 -6.97 11.88
CA ILE A 70 -7.17 -6.16 12.99
C ILE A 70 -7.60 -4.71 12.79
N GLU A 71 -7.32 -4.13 11.62
CA GLU A 71 -7.70 -2.75 11.30
C GLU A 71 -9.22 -2.53 11.41
N ARG A 72 -10.03 -3.50 10.96
CA ARG A 72 -11.49 -3.41 11.07
C ARG A 72 -11.95 -3.39 12.53
N ARG A 73 -11.31 -4.18 13.38
CA ARG A 73 -11.64 -4.24 14.80
C ARG A 73 -11.27 -2.95 15.52
N GLU A 74 -10.12 -2.36 15.17
CA GLU A 74 -9.74 -1.04 15.71
C GLU A 74 -10.73 0.05 15.30
N ALA A 75 -11.15 0.07 14.03
CA ALA A 75 -12.18 1.00 13.57
C ALA A 75 -13.56 0.79 14.23
N GLU A 76 -13.87 -0.43 14.68
CA GLU A 76 -15.06 -0.71 15.49
C GLU A 76 -14.90 -0.19 16.92
N ASP A 77 -13.74 -0.43 17.54
CA ASP A 77 -13.43 0.02 18.90
C ASP A 77 -13.39 1.55 18.99
N ASP A 78 -12.78 2.24 18.02
CA ASP A 78 -12.75 3.71 17.94
C ASP A 78 -14.16 4.31 17.80
N ARG A 79 -14.99 3.73 16.91
CA ARG A 79 -16.40 4.15 16.76
C ARG A 79 -17.19 3.93 18.04
N MET A 80 -16.94 2.82 18.74
CA MET A 80 -17.60 2.55 20.01
C MET A 80 -17.16 3.52 21.10
N GLN A 81 -15.87 3.88 21.17
CA GLN A 81 -15.38 4.89 22.11
C GLN A 81 -15.96 6.29 21.82
N MET A 82 -16.03 6.70 20.55
CA MET A 82 -16.69 7.95 20.18
C MET A 82 -18.15 7.97 20.62
N PHE A 83 -18.89 6.87 20.36
CA PHE A 83 -20.27 6.73 20.80
C PHE A 83 -20.42 6.81 22.33
N MET A 84 -19.53 6.16 23.08
CA MET A 84 -19.52 6.18 24.55
C MET A 84 -19.07 7.51 25.15
N ASN A 85 -18.37 8.36 24.38
CA ASN A 85 -17.98 9.70 24.82
C ASN A 85 -19.05 10.75 24.47
N GLU A 86 -19.92 10.49 23.50
CA GLU A 86 -21.03 11.36 23.11
C GLU A 86 -22.32 11.12 23.92
N TYR A 87 -22.42 10.01 24.67
CA TYR A 87 -23.56 9.61 25.52
C TYR A 87 -23.16 9.41 26.99
#